data_AF-A0A7K0BEG3-F1
#
_entry.id   AF-A0A7K0BEG3-F1
#
_cell.length_a   1.000
_cell.length_b   1.000
_cell.length_c   1.000
_cell.angle_alpha   90.00
_cell.angle_beta   90.00
_cell.angle_gamma   90.00
#
_symmetry.space_group_name_H-M   'P 1'
#
loop_
_entity.id
_entity.type
_entity.pdbx_description
1 polymer ?
#
loop_
_entity_poly.entity_id
_entity_poly.type
_entity_poly.pdbx_seq_one_letter_code
_entity_poly.pdbx_strand_id
1 'polypeptide(L)'
;MLLEKHISDLLYRYQCVTVPGFGAFLTETVSAHVTGSASSFFPPKKVISFNANVKNNDGLLANHVALQEKMSYELAVVKISEIVNEWTYLLQNRNRVVVKNVGEISVNNEMNWVFEPANTVNYLTDSFGLSSFISPEITREVLKKEVEALEEKAPIVFTPERKKDYSYLKYAAVFVVMFGAIGGVGFGYKMYNDQQIETKTLAVQKNVQEKVQQQIQEATFLISTPVNAVELTVATPVEEKMPYHLIAGAYRSEENANKAIAELKSEGFESAKMLPLNKHNLFPVVYASYKTLEEAQLERKNIQKTHNAEAWLMIE
;
A
#
# COMPACT_ATOMS: atom_id res chain seq x y z
N MET A 1 33.47 -12.37 8.91
CA MET A 1 32.14 -11.87 8.48
C MET A 1 31.12 -12.50 9.40
N LEU A 2 30.22 -11.71 10.00
CA LEU A 2 29.19 -12.23 10.91
C LEU A 2 27.91 -12.51 10.11
N LEU A 3 27.80 -13.72 9.54
CA LEU A 3 26.65 -14.11 8.70
C LEU A 3 25.32 -14.02 9.46
N GLU A 4 25.32 -14.39 10.73
CA GLU A 4 24.17 -14.31 11.65
C GLU A 4 23.57 -12.90 11.76
N LYS A 5 24.41 -11.86 11.74
CA LYS A 5 23.95 -10.46 11.79
C LYS A 5 23.20 -10.09 10.53
N HIS A 6 23.76 -10.45 9.36
CA HIS A 6 23.13 -10.17 8.06
C HIS A 6 21.81 -10.90 7.88
N ILE A 7 21.71 -12.14 8.38
CA ILE A 7 20.44 -12.90 8.41
C ILE A 7 19.42 -12.18 9.30
N SER A 8 19.81 -11.82 10.53
CA SER A 8 18.95 -11.10 11.48
C SER A 8 18.43 -9.77 10.89
N ASP A 9 19.30 -8.99 10.26
CA ASP A 9 18.92 -7.71 9.63
C ASP A 9 17.89 -7.90 8.51
N LEU A 10 18.04 -8.94 7.69
CA LEU A 10 17.10 -9.25 6.60
C LEU A 10 15.73 -9.74 7.10
N LEU A 11 15.67 -10.44 8.23
CA LEU A 11 14.41 -10.96 8.79
C LEU A 11 13.44 -9.86 9.23
N TYR A 12 13.93 -8.65 9.52
CA TYR A 12 13.06 -7.50 9.75
C TYR A 12 12.29 -7.09 8.50
N ARG A 13 12.92 -7.19 7.32
CA ARG A 13 12.36 -6.67 6.06
C ARG A 13 11.68 -7.73 5.22
N TYR A 14 12.18 -8.96 5.26
CA TYR A 14 11.75 -10.05 4.38
C TYR A 14 11.10 -11.18 5.19
N GLN A 15 10.22 -11.94 4.52
CA GLN A 15 9.57 -13.10 5.13
C GLN A 15 10.34 -14.40 4.93
N CYS A 16 11.17 -14.45 3.90
CA CYS A 16 12.02 -15.59 3.57
C CYS A 16 13.44 -15.07 3.35
N VAL A 17 14.40 -15.66 4.03
CA VAL A 17 15.83 -15.37 3.86
C VAL A 17 16.52 -16.69 3.55
N THR A 18 16.93 -16.86 2.29
CA THR A 18 17.62 -18.08 1.85
C THR A 18 19.12 -17.98 2.11
N VAL A 19 19.69 -19.02 2.70
CA VAL A 19 21.12 -19.22 2.88
C VAL A 19 21.59 -20.27 1.87
N PRO A 20 22.30 -19.87 0.80
CA PRO A 20 22.71 -20.77 -0.27
C PRO A 20 23.43 -22.02 0.25
N GLY A 21 22.98 -23.20 -0.18
CA GLY A 21 23.56 -24.48 0.23
C GLY A 21 23.17 -24.98 1.63
N PHE A 22 22.54 -24.15 2.47
CA PHE A 22 22.17 -24.51 3.83
C PHE A 22 20.66 -24.74 4.00
N GLY A 23 19.83 -23.77 3.57
CA GLY A 23 18.39 -23.78 3.80
C GLY A 23 17.80 -22.37 3.77
N ALA A 24 16.52 -22.23 4.11
CA ALA A 24 15.86 -20.92 4.22
C ALA A 24 15.26 -20.71 5.61
N PHE A 25 15.43 -19.50 6.14
CA PHE A 25 14.71 -19.02 7.31
C PHE A 25 13.41 -18.37 6.84
N LEU A 26 12.31 -18.90 7.36
CA LEU A 26 10.96 -18.46 7.05
C LEU A 26 10.39 -17.79 8.28
N THR A 27 9.62 -16.73 8.08
CA THR A 27 8.94 -16.05 9.17
C THR A 27 7.44 -16.02 8.93
N GLU A 28 6.69 -16.28 9.98
CA GLU A 28 5.24 -16.16 10.00
C GLU A 28 4.81 -15.14 11.07
N THR A 29 3.91 -14.25 10.69
CA THR A 29 3.34 -13.28 11.64
C THR A 29 2.21 -13.94 12.40
N VAL A 30 2.35 -14.03 13.71
CA VAL A 30 1.32 -14.50 14.64
C VAL A 30 0.67 -13.29 15.30
N SER A 31 -0.66 -13.23 15.23
CA SER A 31 -1.46 -12.18 15.85
C SER A 31 -1.29 -12.11 17.37
N ALA A 32 -1.63 -10.96 17.94
CA ALA A 32 -1.74 -10.82 19.39
C ALA A 32 -2.69 -11.87 19.94
N HIS A 33 -2.30 -12.49 21.05
CA HIS A 33 -3.08 -13.56 21.66
C HIS A 33 -3.05 -13.44 23.18
N VAL A 34 -4.07 -14.02 23.79
CA VAL A 34 -4.19 -14.12 25.24
C VAL A 34 -3.98 -15.58 25.62
N THR A 35 -3.18 -15.84 26.63
CA THR A 35 -2.91 -17.20 27.13
C THR A 35 -3.27 -17.31 28.61
N GLY A 36 -3.67 -18.52 29.04
CA GLY A 36 -4.09 -18.81 30.41
C GLY A 36 -5.56 -18.46 30.66
N SER A 37 -5.91 -18.20 31.92
CA SER A 37 -7.25 -17.78 32.37
C SER A 37 -7.54 -16.31 32.01
N ALA A 38 -7.27 -15.93 30.76
CA ALA A 38 -7.51 -14.59 30.19
C ALA A 38 -6.73 -13.42 30.82
N SER A 39 -5.62 -13.69 31.51
CA SER A 39 -4.83 -12.66 32.19
C SER A 39 -3.55 -12.25 31.44
N SER A 40 -2.94 -13.12 30.62
CA SER A 40 -1.64 -12.82 29.98
C SER A 40 -1.81 -12.44 28.52
N PHE A 41 -1.45 -11.20 28.19
CA PHE A 41 -1.57 -10.62 26.85
C PHE A 41 -0.21 -10.61 26.18
N PHE A 42 -0.12 -11.17 24.98
CA PHE A 42 1.07 -11.19 24.15
C PHE A 42 0.86 -10.32 22.91
N PRO A 43 1.82 -9.45 22.58
CA PRO A 43 1.75 -8.65 21.36
C PRO A 43 1.86 -9.53 20.11
N PRO A 44 1.49 -8.99 18.93
CA PRO A 44 1.76 -9.68 17.68
C PRO A 44 3.28 -9.91 17.54
N LYS A 45 3.67 -11.06 17.01
CA LYS A 45 5.08 -11.41 16.86
C LYS A 45 5.35 -12.14 15.57
N LYS A 46 6.59 -12.03 15.10
CA LYS A 46 7.08 -12.75 13.93
C LYS A 46 7.85 -13.99 14.42
N VAL A 47 7.29 -15.18 14.19
CA VAL A 47 7.89 -16.47 14.56
C VAL A 47 8.76 -16.96 13.41
N ILE A 48 9.95 -17.48 13.72
CA ILE A 48 10.89 -18.00 12.73
C ILE A 48 10.77 -19.53 12.68
N SER A 49 10.78 -20.07 11.46
CA SER A 49 10.97 -21.48 11.16
C SER A 49 12.11 -21.65 10.16
N PHE A 50 12.63 -22.88 10.03
CA PHE A 50 13.73 -23.19 9.14
C PHE A 50 13.38 -24.36 8.23
N ASN A 51 13.72 -24.23 6.95
CA ASN A 51 13.53 -25.28 5.95
C ASN A 51 14.86 -25.64 5.28
N ALA A 52 15.39 -26.83 5.58
CA ALA A 52 16.65 -27.32 5.04
C ALA A 52 16.60 -27.69 3.54
N ASN A 53 15.40 -27.86 2.97
CA ASN A 53 15.23 -28.29 1.58
C ASN A 53 15.41 -27.13 0.58
N VAL A 54 15.27 -25.88 1.03
CA VAL A 54 15.38 -24.70 0.18
C VAL A 54 16.85 -24.26 0.11
N LYS A 55 17.59 -24.85 -0.82
CA LYS A 55 19.06 -24.62 -0.97
C LYS A 55 19.44 -23.69 -2.12
N ASN A 56 18.47 -23.30 -2.95
CA ASN A 56 18.69 -22.46 -4.12
C ASN A 56 19.15 -21.06 -3.70
N ASN A 57 20.08 -20.48 -4.46
CA ASN A 57 20.50 -19.11 -4.21
C ASN A 57 19.54 -18.13 -4.89
N ASP A 58 18.76 -17.40 -4.10
CA ASP A 58 17.87 -16.32 -4.57
C ASP A 58 18.60 -14.96 -4.70
N GLY A 59 19.87 -14.91 -4.32
CA GLY A 59 20.72 -13.73 -4.38
C GLY A 59 20.46 -12.69 -3.27
N LEU A 60 19.43 -12.86 -2.42
CA LEU A 60 19.04 -11.85 -1.44
C LEU A 60 20.13 -11.63 -0.39
N LEU A 61 20.54 -12.71 0.28
CA LEU A 61 21.56 -12.67 1.33
C LEU A 61 22.92 -12.29 0.77
N ALA A 62 23.30 -12.88 -0.37
CA ALA A 62 24.59 -12.61 -1.01
C ALA A 62 24.72 -11.14 -1.46
N ASN A 63 23.67 -10.57 -2.04
CA ASN A 63 23.65 -9.15 -2.41
C ASN A 63 23.70 -8.23 -1.19
N HIS A 64 22.94 -8.54 -0.13
CA HIS A 64 22.99 -7.77 1.12
C HIS A 64 24.41 -7.74 1.72
N VAL A 65 25.06 -8.90 1.81
CA VAL A 65 26.43 -9.02 2.30
C VAL A 65 27.41 -8.23 1.41
N ALA A 66 27.30 -8.36 0.09
CA ALA A 66 28.16 -7.65 -0.85
C ALA A 66 28.09 -6.13 -0.67
N LEU A 67 26.88 -5.59 -0.47
CA LEU A 67 26.65 -4.16 -0.24
C LEU A 67 27.17 -3.69 1.12
N GLN A 68 26.87 -4.42 2.20
CA GLN A 68 27.26 -4.02 3.56
C GLN A 68 28.77 -4.11 3.79
N GLU A 69 29.40 -5.16 3.27
CA GLU A 69 30.83 -5.44 3.47
C GLU A 69 31.70 -4.86 2.34
N LYS A 70 31.09 -4.17 1.35
CA LYS A 70 31.76 -3.54 0.19
C LYS A 70 32.67 -4.51 -0.58
N MET A 71 32.13 -5.67 -0.94
CA MET A 71 32.83 -6.68 -1.73
C MET A 71 32.03 -7.06 -2.97
N SER A 72 32.66 -7.74 -3.93
CA SER A 72 31.95 -8.25 -5.09
C SER A 72 30.95 -9.33 -4.69
N TYR A 73 29.90 -9.50 -5.49
CA TYR A 73 28.86 -10.50 -5.26
C TYR A 73 29.43 -11.92 -5.25
N GLU A 74 30.35 -12.22 -6.17
CA GLU A 74 31.00 -13.53 -6.29
C GLU A 74 31.79 -13.86 -5.03
N LEU A 75 32.53 -12.86 -4.51
CA LEU A 75 33.30 -13.02 -3.27
C LEU A 75 32.37 -13.23 -2.06
N ALA A 76 31.23 -12.54 -2.02
CA ALA A 76 30.23 -12.75 -0.98
C ALA A 76 29.65 -14.18 -1.01
N VAL A 77 29.33 -14.71 -2.19
CA VAL A 77 28.85 -16.10 -2.34
C VAL A 77 29.88 -17.11 -1.85
N VAL A 78 31.16 -16.92 -2.20
CA VAL A 78 32.26 -17.79 -1.72
C VAL A 78 32.36 -17.74 -0.20
N LYS A 79 32.40 -16.55 0.41
CA LYS A 79 32.47 -16.41 1.88
C LYS A 79 31.26 -17.01 2.60
N ILE A 80 30.06 -16.88 2.04
CA ILE A 80 28.86 -17.52 2.60
C ILE A 80 29.02 -19.04 2.55
N SER A 81 29.49 -19.59 1.44
CA SER A 81 29.68 -21.03 1.28
C SER A 81 30.71 -21.61 2.26
N GLU A 82 31.78 -20.87 2.58
CA GLU A 82 32.77 -21.28 3.59
C GLU A 82 32.13 -21.44 4.97
N ILE A 83 31.35 -20.45 5.41
CA ILE A 83 30.65 -20.48 6.72
C ILE A 83 29.59 -21.59 6.74
N VAL A 84 28.87 -21.79 5.65
CA VAL A 84 27.87 -22.86 5.53
C VAL A 84 28.54 -24.24 5.62
N ASN A 85 29.72 -24.41 5.03
CA ASN A 85 30.49 -25.65 5.14
C ASN A 85 30.93 -25.91 6.59
N GLU A 86 31.37 -24.87 7.32
CA GLU A 86 31.68 -24.98 8.74
C GLU A 86 30.46 -25.40 9.57
N TRP A 87 29.31 -24.76 9.35
CA TRP A 87 28.06 -25.11 10.02
C TRP A 87 27.62 -26.54 9.72
N THR A 88 27.72 -26.95 8.45
CA THR A 88 27.38 -28.31 8.02
C THR A 88 28.30 -29.34 8.68
N TYR A 89 29.60 -29.06 8.77
CA TYR A 89 30.56 -29.91 9.46
C TYR A 89 30.24 -30.04 10.97
N LEU A 90 29.85 -28.94 11.62
CA LEU A 90 29.42 -28.98 13.03
C LEU A 90 28.19 -29.87 13.21
N LEU A 91 27.17 -29.70 12.37
CA LEU A 91 25.94 -30.51 12.43
C LEU A 91 26.21 -32.00 12.15
N GLN A 92 27.10 -32.32 11.19
CA GLN A 92 27.50 -33.71 10.91
C GLN A 92 28.15 -34.39 12.12
N ASN A 93 28.90 -33.63 12.92
CA ASN A 93 29.51 -34.12 14.16
C ASN A 93 28.55 -34.12 15.37
N ARG A 94 27.24 -33.94 15.14
CA ARG A 94 26.20 -33.81 16.19
C ARG A 94 26.42 -32.64 17.14
N ASN A 95 27.19 -31.64 16.73
CA ASN A 95 27.26 -30.37 17.43
C ASN A 95 26.07 -29.49 17.04
N ARG A 96 25.89 -28.39 17.76
CA ARG A 96 24.82 -27.43 17.53
C ARG A 96 25.37 -26.17 16.88
N VAL A 97 24.58 -25.57 16.01
CA VAL A 97 24.90 -24.30 15.35
C VAL A 97 23.98 -23.23 15.92
N VAL A 98 24.56 -22.28 16.65
CA VAL A 98 23.84 -21.14 17.21
C VAL A 98 23.94 -19.97 16.23
N VAL A 99 22.80 -19.48 15.76
CA VAL A 99 22.68 -18.27 14.94
C VAL A 99 22.12 -17.17 15.82
N LYS A 100 22.96 -16.22 16.21
CA LYS A 100 22.58 -15.19 17.19
C LYS A 100 21.32 -14.43 16.76
N ASN A 101 20.40 -14.25 17.71
CA ASN A 101 19.08 -13.63 17.56
C ASN A 101 18.09 -14.36 16.62
N VAL A 102 18.49 -15.44 15.95
CA VAL A 102 17.61 -16.19 15.03
C VAL A 102 17.16 -17.49 15.68
N GLY A 103 18.10 -18.31 16.16
CA GLY A 103 17.81 -19.59 16.80
C GLY A 103 19.00 -20.54 16.80
N GLU A 104 18.75 -21.78 17.19
CA GLU A 104 19.72 -22.86 17.23
C GLU A 104 19.29 -24.01 16.31
N ILE A 105 20.23 -24.58 15.57
CA ILE A 105 20.04 -25.76 14.73
C ILE A 105 20.81 -26.91 15.37
N SER A 106 20.12 -28.02 15.57
CA SER A 106 20.69 -29.25 16.14
C SER A 106 20.28 -30.46 15.28
N VAL A 107 20.91 -31.61 15.52
CA VAL A 107 20.58 -32.86 14.83
C VAL A 107 19.91 -33.80 15.81
N ASN A 108 18.75 -34.35 15.44
CA ASN A 108 18.03 -35.31 16.28
C ASN A 108 18.66 -36.72 16.17
N ASN A 109 18.09 -37.69 16.90
CA ASN A 109 18.58 -39.07 16.88
C ASN A 109 18.49 -39.74 15.49
N GLU A 110 17.57 -39.27 14.65
CA GLU A 110 17.30 -39.76 13.29
C GLU A 110 18.13 -39.05 12.21
N MET A 111 19.12 -38.23 12.59
CA MET A 111 19.95 -37.42 11.69
C MET A 111 19.20 -36.30 10.94
N ASN A 112 18.00 -35.92 11.40
CA ASN A 112 17.25 -34.79 10.87
C ASN A 112 17.63 -33.48 11.59
N TRP A 113 17.70 -32.39 10.84
CA TRP A 113 17.97 -31.06 11.38
C TRP A 113 16.72 -30.51 12.07
N VAL A 114 16.86 -30.12 13.33
CA VAL A 114 15.81 -29.52 14.16
C VAL A 114 16.22 -28.11 14.49
N PHE A 115 15.32 -27.17 14.24
CA PHE A 115 15.52 -25.75 14.52
C PHE A 115 14.67 -25.31 15.70
N GLU A 116 15.30 -24.63 16.65
CA GLU A 116 14.64 -23.97 17.78
C GLU A 116 14.82 -22.45 17.66
N PRO A 117 13.73 -21.68 17.49
CA PRO A 117 13.81 -20.23 17.31
C PRO A 117 14.21 -19.52 18.61
N ALA A 118 15.01 -18.47 18.50
CA ALA A 118 15.34 -17.60 19.62
C ALA A 118 14.16 -16.67 19.94
N ASN A 119 13.64 -16.72 21.17
CA ASN A 119 12.51 -15.88 21.62
C ASN A 119 12.94 -14.51 22.17
N THR A 120 14.17 -14.08 21.89
CA THR A 120 14.75 -12.85 22.47
C THR A 120 14.37 -11.58 21.74
N VAL A 121 14.11 -11.66 20.42
CA VAL A 121 13.90 -10.50 19.55
C VAL A 121 12.64 -10.73 18.71
N ASN A 122 11.77 -9.71 18.64
CA ASN A 122 10.63 -9.71 17.74
C ASN A 122 10.99 -8.99 16.44
N TYR A 123 11.01 -9.73 15.33
CA TYR A 123 11.32 -9.19 14.01
C TYR A 123 10.15 -8.43 13.35
N LEU A 124 9.00 -8.35 14.02
CA LEU A 124 7.87 -7.56 13.57
C LEU A 124 8.06 -6.09 13.98
N THR A 125 8.41 -5.24 13.02
CA THR A 125 8.59 -3.79 13.24
C THR A 125 7.33 -3.12 13.78
N ASP A 126 6.15 -3.58 13.37
CA ASP A 126 4.86 -3.01 13.76
C ASP A 126 4.54 -3.24 15.25
N SER A 127 5.20 -4.20 15.89
CA SER A 127 5.05 -4.50 17.31
C SER A 127 6.23 -4.00 18.14
N PHE A 128 7.07 -3.14 17.56
CA PHE A 128 8.17 -2.51 18.26
C PHE A 128 7.66 -1.71 19.46
N GLY A 129 8.25 -1.95 20.63
CA GLY A 129 7.86 -1.30 21.88
C GLY A 129 6.66 -1.92 22.61
N LEU A 130 5.95 -2.88 22.00
CA LEU A 130 4.91 -3.63 22.69
C LEU A 130 5.54 -4.69 23.59
N SER A 131 5.14 -4.72 24.86
CA SER A 131 5.55 -5.75 25.82
C SER A 131 4.35 -6.60 26.21
N SER A 132 4.61 -7.87 26.54
CA SER A 132 3.59 -8.71 27.16
C SER A 132 3.26 -8.19 28.55
N PHE A 133 1.99 -8.17 28.91
CA PHE A 133 1.54 -7.75 30.24
C PHE A 133 0.49 -8.71 30.79
N ILE A 134 0.33 -8.68 32.12
CA ILE A 134 -0.65 -9.49 32.83
C ILE A 134 -1.72 -8.54 33.38
N SER A 135 -2.97 -8.72 32.98
CA SER A 135 -4.12 -8.03 33.57
C SER A 135 -4.65 -8.83 34.76
N PRO A 136 -4.97 -8.18 35.89
CA PRO A 136 -5.70 -8.82 36.97
C PRO A 136 -7.11 -9.22 36.51
N GLU A 137 -7.66 -10.24 37.16
CA GLU A 137 -9.02 -10.73 36.91
C GLU A 137 -10.08 -9.68 37.31
N ILE A 138 -11.12 -9.54 36.49
CA ILE A 138 -12.13 -8.49 36.67
C ILE A 138 -13.33 -9.02 37.48
N THR A 139 -13.36 -8.75 38.78
CA THR A 139 -14.41 -9.21 39.73
C THR A 139 -15.65 -8.30 39.78
N ARG A 140 -16.25 -7.99 38.63
CA ARG A 140 -17.43 -7.08 38.55
C ARG A 140 -18.65 -7.55 39.34
N GLU A 141 -18.83 -8.86 39.49
CA GLU A 141 -20.03 -9.42 40.15
C GLU A 141 -20.00 -9.26 41.67
N VAL A 142 -18.81 -9.33 42.29
CA VAL A 142 -18.64 -9.12 43.74
C VAL A 142 -18.91 -7.67 44.09
N LEU A 143 -18.38 -6.74 43.29
CA LEU A 143 -18.56 -5.29 43.51
C LEU A 143 -20.03 -4.86 43.38
N LYS A 144 -20.80 -5.44 42.45
CA LYS A 144 -22.24 -5.15 42.32
C LYS A 144 -23.03 -5.60 43.54
N LYS A 145 -22.77 -6.82 44.05
CA LYS A 145 -23.42 -7.33 45.26
C LYS A 145 -23.10 -6.50 46.50
N GLU A 146 -21.88 -5.98 46.59
CA GLU A 146 -21.47 -5.09 47.69
C GLU A 146 -22.15 -3.72 47.60
N VAL A 147 -22.29 -3.15 46.39
CA VAL A 147 -23.04 -1.90 46.16
C VAL A 147 -24.53 -2.06 46.48
N GLU A 148 -25.17 -3.14 46.02
CA GLU A 148 -26.58 -3.43 46.34
C GLU A 148 -26.80 -3.57 47.86
N ALA A 149 -25.89 -4.24 48.57
CA ALA A 149 -25.96 -4.38 50.03
C ALA A 149 -25.72 -3.06 50.80
N LEU A 150 -24.99 -2.11 50.21
CA LEU A 150 -24.77 -0.77 50.78
C LEU A 150 -25.96 0.16 50.48
N GLU A 151 -26.59 0.02 49.32
CA GLU A 151 -27.82 0.74 48.95
C GLU A 151 -29.01 0.32 49.83
N GLU A 152 -29.13 -0.96 50.20
CA GLU A 152 -30.16 -1.44 51.15
C GLU A 152 -30.01 -0.84 52.55
N LYS A 153 -28.79 -0.44 52.96
CA LYS A 153 -28.51 0.12 54.29
C LYS A 153 -28.65 1.64 54.37
N ALA A 154 -28.69 2.35 53.25
CA ALA A 154 -28.88 3.81 53.24
C ALA A 154 -30.38 4.14 53.18
N PRO A 155 -30.94 4.94 54.12
CA PRO A 155 -32.34 5.34 54.03
C PRO A 155 -32.55 6.26 52.82
N ILE A 156 -33.39 5.83 51.88
CA ILE A 156 -33.77 6.58 50.68
C ILE A 156 -34.56 7.83 51.13
N VAL A 157 -33.94 9.01 51.06
CA VAL A 157 -34.68 10.27 51.26
C VAL A 157 -35.51 10.54 50.00
N PHE A 158 -36.82 10.31 50.10
CA PHE A 158 -37.77 10.50 49.00
C PHE A 158 -37.94 12.01 48.72
N THR A 159 -37.17 12.57 47.79
CA THR A 159 -37.46 13.90 47.24
C THR A 159 -38.47 13.73 46.10
N PRO A 160 -39.70 14.28 46.20
CA PRO A 160 -40.67 14.14 45.11
C PRO A 160 -40.18 14.91 43.88
N GLU A 161 -39.93 14.17 42.80
CA GLU A 161 -39.45 14.71 41.54
C GLU A 161 -40.55 15.52 40.85
N ARG A 162 -40.28 16.78 40.55
CA ARG A 162 -41.21 17.70 39.88
C ARG A 162 -41.38 17.25 38.42
N LYS A 163 -42.53 16.65 38.09
CA LYS A 163 -42.89 16.25 36.72
C LYS A 163 -42.75 17.46 35.78
N LYS A 164 -41.85 17.37 34.80
CA LYS A 164 -41.71 18.35 33.73
C LYS A 164 -42.77 18.10 32.67
N ASP A 165 -43.51 19.15 32.33
CA ASP A 165 -44.64 19.09 31.42
C ASP A 165 -44.15 19.26 29.97
N TYR A 166 -44.16 18.18 29.19
CA TYR A 166 -43.61 18.15 27.83
C TYR A 166 -44.66 18.46 26.76
N SER A 167 -45.40 19.56 26.93
CA SER A 167 -46.46 19.93 25.97
C SER A 167 -45.92 20.26 24.57
N TYR A 168 -44.64 20.60 24.42
CA TYR A 168 -44.02 20.94 23.14
C TYR A 168 -43.69 19.71 22.27
N LEU A 169 -43.51 18.52 22.85
CA LEU A 169 -43.21 17.30 22.10
C LEU A 169 -44.36 16.85 21.20
N LYS A 170 -45.59 17.31 21.45
CA LYS A 170 -46.75 17.06 20.59
C LYS A 170 -46.59 17.69 19.20
N TYR A 171 -45.86 18.80 19.09
CA TYR A 171 -45.60 19.47 17.81
C TYR A 171 -44.46 18.83 17.01
N ALA A 172 -43.54 18.12 17.68
CA ALA A 172 -42.45 17.41 17.01
C ALA A 172 -42.95 16.26 16.12
N ALA A 173 -44.00 15.54 16.54
CA ALA A 173 -44.58 14.45 15.76
C ALA A 173 -45.15 14.93 14.41
N VAL A 174 -45.73 16.13 14.35
CA VAL A 174 -46.28 16.72 13.11
C VAL A 174 -45.16 17.04 12.11
N PHE A 175 -44.04 17.59 12.60
CA PHE A 175 -42.88 17.88 11.75
C PHE A 175 -42.23 16.61 11.19
N VAL A 176 -42.13 15.54 11.97
CA VAL A 176 -41.57 14.25 11.52
C VAL A 176 -42.43 13.64 10.42
N VAL A 177 -43.76 13.67 10.54
CA VAL A 177 -44.67 13.15 9.50
C VAL A 177 -44.58 13.98 8.21
N MET A 178 -44.52 15.31 8.34
CA MET A 178 -44.46 16.20 7.18
C MET A 178 -43.11 16.09 6.43
N PHE A 179 -41.99 16.03 7.16
CA PHE A 179 -40.67 15.79 6.55
C PHE A 179 -40.51 14.38 6.00
N GLY A 180 -41.08 13.35 6.65
CA GLY A 180 -41.04 11.98 6.16
C GLY A 180 -41.79 11.80 4.84
N ALA A 181 -42.94 12.45 4.68
CA ALA A 181 -43.73 12.38 3.45
C ALA A 181 -43.03 13.08 2.26
N ILE A 182 -42.46 14.28 2.47
CA ILE A 182 -41.79 15.04 1.41
C ILE A 182 -40.42 14.42 1.07
N GLY A 183 -39.65 14.01 2.08
CA GLY A 183 -38.35 13.36 1.90
C GLY A 183 -38.46 12.00 1.22
N GLY A 184 -39.44 11.17 1.60
CA GLY A 184 -39.61 9.83 1.04
C GLY A 184 -39.93 9.82 -0.46
N VAL A 185 -40.78 10.74 -0.93
CA VAL A 185 -41.15 10.83 -2.35
C VAL A 185 -39.98 11.36 -3.19
N GLY A 186 -39.26 12.38 -2.71
CA GLY A 186 -38.10 12.93 -3.43
C GLY A 186 -36.93 11.95 -3.52
N PHE A 187 -36.64 11.21 -2.43
CA PHE A 187 -35.56 10.23 -2.41
C PHE A 187 -35.87 8.99 -3.27
N GLY A 188 -37.14 8.53 -3.26
CA GLY A 188 -37.58 7.41 -4.11
C GLY A 188 -37.47 7.70 -5.60
N TYR A 189 -37.81 8.93 -6.02
CA TYR A 189 -37.72 9.33 -7.43
C TYR A 189 -36.27 9.41 -7.93
N LYS A 190 -35.35 9.90 -7.09
CA LYS A 190 -33.91 9.93 -7.41
C LYS A 190 -33.32 8.53 -7.52
N MET A 191 -33.63 7.65 -6.57
CA MET A 191 -33.11 6.27 -6.53
C MET A 191 -33.58 5.44 -7.74
N TYR A 192 -34.84 5.60 -8.16
CA TYR A 192 -35.35 4.92 -9.35
C TYR A 192 -34.63 5.37 -10.64
N ASN A 193 -34.30 6.67 -10.75
CA ASN A 193 -33.64 7.21 -11.93
C ASN A 193 -32.16 6.79 -12.01
N ASP A 194 -31.44 6.78 -10.88
CA ASP A 194 -30.04 6.33 -10.82
C ASP A 194 -29.90 4.84 -11.18
N GLN A 195 -30.84 3.99 -10.76
CA GLN A 195 -30.83 2.55 -11.09
C GLN A 195 -31.07 2.28 -12.59
N GLN A 196 -31.86 3.12 -13.26
CA GLN A 196 -32.06 3.06 -14.72
C GLN A 196 -30.81 3.52 -15.50
N ILE A 197 -29.96 4.36 -14.90
CA ILE A 197 -28.70 4.82 -15.52
C ILE A 197 -27.65 3.70 -15.44
N GLU A 198 -27.50 3.06 -14.28
CA GLU A 198 -26.50 1.98 -14.09
C GLU A 198 -26.75 0.76 -14.99
N THR A 199 -28.00 0.37 -15.16
CA THR A 199 -28.37 -0.77 -16.03
C THR A 199 -28.04 -0.50 -17.49
N LYS A 200 -28.19 0.74 -17.96
CA LYS A 200 -27.81 1.15 -19.32
C LYS A 200 -26.30 1.19 -19.49
N THR A 201 -25.54 1.67 -18.51
CA THR A 201 -24.06 1.70 -18.59
C THR A 201 -23.46 0.30 -18.62
N LEU A 202 -24.02 -0.64 -17.86
CA LEU A 202 -23.57 -2.04 -17.87
C LEU A 202 -23.82 -2.73 -19.23
N ALA A 203 -24.97 -2.48 -19.87
CA ALA A 203 -25.27 -3.02 -21.19
C ALA A 203 -24.35 -2.44 -22.28
N VAL A 204 -24.06 -1.15 -22.22
CA VAL A 204 -23.10 -0.52 -23.13
C VAL A 204 -21.70 -1.10 -22.95
N GLN A 205 -21.24 -1.28 -21.71
CA GLN A 205 -19.93 -1.85 -21.43
C GLN A 205 -19.80 -3.29 -21.95
N LYS A 206 -20.83 -4.12 -21.80
CA LYS A 206 -20.88 -5.47 -22.38
C LYS A 206 -20.79 -5.46 -23.90
N ASN A 207 -21.55 -4.59 -24.57
CA ASN A 207 -21.52 -4.47 -26.02
C ASN A 207 -20.15 -3.98 -26.55
N VAL A 208 -19.46 -3.10 -25.80
CA VAL A 208 -18.09 -2.69 -26.15
C VAL A 208 -17.12 -3.85 -25.96
N GLN A 209 -17.26 -4.63 -24.87
CA GLN A 209 -16.38 -5.76 -24.59
C GLN A 209 -16.55 -6.91 -25.60
N GLU A 210 -17.78 -7.18 -26.04
CA GLU A 210 -18.05 -8.14 -27.13
C GLU A 210 -17.43 -7.70 -28.45
N LYS A 211 -17.52 -6.40 -28.81
CA LYS A 211 -16.87 -5.87 -30.02
C LYS A 211 -15.36 -5.94 -29.95
N VAL A 212 -14.76 -5.63 -28.80
CA VAL A 212 -13.31 -5.76 -28.60
C VAL A 212 -12.88 -7.23 -28.70
N GLN A 213 -13.65 -8.17 -28.13
CA GLN A 213 -13.37 -9.60 -28.28
C GLN A 213 -13.51 -10.09 -29.72
N GLN A 214 -14.52 -9.65 -30.47
CA GLN A 214 -14.66 -9.95 -31.90
C GLN A 214 -13.46 -9.41 -32.69
N GLN A 215 -13.04 -8.17 -32.44
CA GLN A 215 -11.85 -7.61 -33.10
C GLN A 215 -10.57 -8.34 -32.72
N ILE A 216 -10.41 -8.83 -31.48
CA ILE A 216 -9.27 -9.66 -31.09
C ILE A 216 -9.31 -11.00 -31.84
N GLN A 217 -10.47 -11.65 -31.97
CA GLN A 217 -10.58 -12.92 -32.69
C GLN A 217 -10.34 -12.76 -34.20
N GLU A 218 -10.87 -11.70 -34.81
CA GLU A 218 -10.61 -11.35 -36.21
C GLU A 218 -9.12 -11.02 -36.42
N ALA A 219 -8.49 -10.30 -35.49
CA ALA A 219 -7.05 -9.98 -35.53
C ALA A 219 -6.15 -11.20 -35.22
N THR A 220 -6.65 -12.24 -34.54
CA THR A 220 -5.86 -13.46 -34.25
C THR A 220 -5.83 -14.44 -35.42
N PHE A 221 -6.68 -14.26 -36.45
CA PHE A 221 -6.66 -15.08 -37.67
C PHE A 221 -5.71 -14.54 -38.76
N LEU A 222 -5.01 -13.44 -38.51
CA LEU A 222 -3.97 -12.88 -39.39
C LEU A 222 -2.59 -12.94 -38.72
N ILE A 223 -2.18 -14.12 -38.24
CA ILE A 223 -0.75 -14.38 -37.98
C ILE A 223 -0.13 -14.92 -39.27
N SER A 224 -0.06 -14.06 -40.27
CA SER A 224 1.02 -14.13 -41.26
C SER A 224 2.27 -13.60 -40.59
N THR A 225 3.22 -14.51 -40.34
CA THR A 225 4.60 -14.21 -39.93
C THR A 225 5.17 -13.03 -40.70
N PRO A 226 5.66 -11.96 -40.05
CA PRO A 226 6.52 -11.01 -40.70
C PRO A 226 7.98 -11.35 -40.37
N VAL A 227 8.67 -11.83 -41.40
CA VAL A 227 10.11 -11.64 -41.53
C VAL A 227 10.32 -10.17 -41.86
N ASN A 228 10.91 -9.39 -40.95
CA ASN A 228 11.47 -8.07 -41.27
C ASN A 228 12.99 -8.22 -41.18
N ALA A 229 13.74 -8.28 -42.29
CA ALA A 229 13.92 -7.25 -43.31
C ALA A 229 14.39 -5.93 -42.68
N VAL A 230 15.69 -5.70 -42.86
CA VAL A 230 16.41 -4.48 -42.52
C VAL A 230 15.78 -3.33 -43.30
N GLU A 231 15.08 -2.44 -42.59
CA GLU A 231 14.64 -1.16 -43.15
C GLU A 231 15.52 -0.03 -42.61
N LEU A 232 16.16 0.63 -43.55
CA LEU A 232 16.90 1.88 -43.41
C LEU A 232 16.05 2.90 -42.65
N THR A 233 16.50 3.28 -41.46
CA THR A 233 15.95 4.42 -40.71
C THR A 233 16.25 5.71 -41.46
N VAL A 234 15.26 6.18 -42.21
CA VAL A 234 15.15 7.57 -42.66
C VAL A 234 14.97 8.42 -41.41
N ALA A 235 15.90 9.34 -41.19
CA ALA A 235 15.84 10.34 -40.14
C ALA A 235 14.64 11.28 -40.38
N THR A 236 13.50 10.98 -39.77
CA THR A 236 12.50 11.97 -39.38
C THR A 236 12.94 12.61 -38.06
N PRO A 237 12.67 13.90 -37.86
CA PRO A 237 13.26 14.66 -36.76
C PRO A 237 12.76 14.10 -35.44
N VAL A 238 13.70 13.72 -34.58
CA VAL A 238 13.45 13.40 -33.17
C VAL A 238 12.78 14.63 -32.56
N GLU A 239 11.47 14.58 -32.32
CA GLU A 239 10.82 15.51 -31.41
C GLU A 239 11.51 15.36 -30.06
N GLU A 240 12.34 16.34 -29.71
CA GLU A 240 13.00 16.36 -28.42
C GLU A 240 11.94 16.30 -27.32
N LYS A 241 11.99 15.28 -26.47
CA LYS A 241 11.10 15.18 -25.31
C LYS A 241 11.31 16.40 -24.41
N MET A 242 10.29 17.23 -24.28
CA MET A 242 10.24 18.41 -23.41
C MET A 242 9.30 18.13 -22.24
N PRO A 243 9.75 17.45 -21.16
CA PRO A 243 8.86 16.92 -20.12
C PRO A 243 8.29 17.99 -19.17
N TYR A 244 8.74 19.25 -19.29
CA TYR A 244 8.28 20.34 -18.43
C TYR A 244 7.31 21.22 -19.20
N HIS A 245 6.11 21.39 -18.68
CA HIS A 245 5.00 22.07 -19.35
C HIS A 245 4.43 23.17 -18.47
N LEU A 246 4.45 24.41 -18.95
CA LEU A 246 3.91 25.56 -18.21
C LEU A 246 2.44 25.78 -18.60
N ILE A 247 1.52 25.51 -17.67
CA ILE A 247 0.07 25.48 -17.95
C ILE A 247 -0.54 26.87 -17.77
N ALA A 248 -1.33 27.28 -18.78
CA ALA A 248 -2.19 28.46 -18.74
C ALA A 248 -3.59 28.16 -18.20
N GLY A 249 -4.12 26.98 -18.53
CA GLY A 249 -5.45 26.55 -18.07
C GLY A 249 -5.79 25.13 -18.54
N ALA A 250 -6.92 24.60 -18.07
CA ALA A 250 -7.43 23.30 -18.51
C ALA A 250 -8.93 23.40 -18.81
N TYR A 251 -9.34 23.04 -20.02
CA TYR A 251 -10.70 23.26 -20.52
C TYR A 251 -11.41 21.93 -20.78
N ARG A 252 -12.73 21.88 -20.57
CA ARG A 252 -13.53 20.68 -20.83
C ARG A 252 -13.92 20.51 -22.30
N SER A 253 -13.91 21.59 -23.07
CA SER A 253 -14.26 21.61 -24.49
C SER A 253 -13.04 21.98 -25.32
N GLU A 254 -12.80 21.21 -26.38
CA GLU A 254 -11.73 21.45 -27.35
C GLU A 254 -11.86 22.81 -28.05
N GLU A 255 -13.10 23.24 -28.36
CA GLU A 255 -13.36 24.55 -28.96
C GLU A 255 -12.92 25.70 -28.06
N ASN A 256 -13.15 25.58 -26.74
CA ASN A 256 -12.73 26.59 -25.77
C ASN A 256 -11.21 26.58 -25.58
N ALA A 257 -10.58 25.41 -25.61
CA ALA A 257 -9.12 25.30 -25.59
C ALA A 257 -8.48 25.97 -26.82
N ASN A 258 -9.06 25.76 -28.01
CA ASN A 258 -8.59 26.39 -29.24
C ASN A 258 -8.75 27.92 -29.22
N LYS A 259 -9.85 28.43 -28.65
CA LYS A 259 -10.03 29.88 -28.43
C LYS A 259 -8.96 30.45 -27.50
N ALA A 260 -8.70 29.79 -26.37
CA ALA A 260 -7.67 30.21 -25.43
C ALA A 260 -6.26 30.21 -26.05
N ILE A 261 -5.94 29.24 -26.92
CA ILE A 261 -4.67 29.22 -27.67
C ILE A 261 -4.57 30.40 -28.64
N ALA A 262 -5.66 30.73 -29.33
CA ALA A 262 -5.69 31.87 -30.25
C ALA A 262 -5.48 33.20 -29.49
N GLU A 263 -6.10 33.34 -28.32
CA GLU A 263 -5.91 34.49 -27.43
C GLU A 263 -4.47 34.59 -26.95
N LEU A 264 -3.89 33.51 -26.42
CA LEU A 264 -2.49 33.48 -25.99
C LEU A 264 -1.50 33.79 -27.12
N LYS A 265 -1.77 33.32 -28.35
CA LYS A 265 -0.96 33.68 -29.52
C LYS A 265 -1.09 35.16 -29.88
N SER A 266 -2.27 35.76 -29.72
CA SER A 266 -2.47 37.20 -29.97
C SER A 266 -1.76 38.07 -28.93
N GLU A 267 -1.55 37.56 -27.71
CA GLU A 267 -0.79 38.20 -26.64
C GLU A 267 0.73 38.03 -26.75
N GLY A 268 1.22 37.27 -27.74
CA GLY A 268 2.65 37.09 -28.01
C GLY A 268 3.24 35.75 -27.58
N PHE A 269 2.42 34.79 -27.09
CA PHE A 269 2.88 33.45 -26.74
C PHE A 269 2.77 32.49 -27.95
N GLU A 270 3.73 32.56 -28.87
CA GLU A 270 3.71 31.76 -30.11
C GLU A 270 3.81 30.25 -29.88
N SER A 271 4.44 29.84 -28.78
CA SER A 271 4.61 28.43 -28.39
C SER A 271 3.37 27.81 -27.72
N ALA A 272 2.27 28.55 -27.62
CA ALA A 272 1.05 28.06 -26.98
C ALA A 272 0.44 26.90 -27.76
N LYS A 273 0.22 25.77 -27.07
CA LYS A 273 -0.33 24.54 -27.66
C LYS A 273 -1.28 23.81 -26.71
N MET A 274 -2.12 22.96 -27.28
CA MET A 274 -2.96 22.02 -26.54
C MET A 274 -2.19 20.72 -26.29
N LEU A 275 -2.25 20.22 -25.07
CA LEU A 275 -1.74 18.90 -24.71
C LEU A 275 -2.88 17.85 -24.75
N PRO A 276 -2.57 16.54 -24.82
CA PRO A 276 -3.58 15.48 -24.80
C PRO A 276 -4.40 15.49 -23.50
N LEU A 277 -5.55 14.79 -23.50
CA LEU A 277 -6.44 14.76 -22.35
C LEU A 277 -5.71 14.30 -21.09
N ASN A 278 -5.83 15.10 -20.03
CA ASN A 278 -5.32 14.71 -18.71
C ASN A 278 -6.23 13.63 -18.08
N LYS A 279 -5.78 12.98 -17.00
CA LYS A 279 -6.51 11.97 -16.20
C LYS A 279 -7.93 12.41 -15.77
N HIS A 280 -8.20 13.72 -15.78
CA HIS A 280 -9.49 14.32 -15.45
C HIS A 280 -10.38 14.64 -16.67
N ASN A 281 -10.05 14.14 -17.86
CA ASN A 281 -10.76 14.40 -19.13
C ASN A 281 -10.88 15.90 -19.47
N LEU A 282 -9.81 16.66 -19.19
CA LEU A 282 -9.67 18.07 -19.56
C LEU A 282 -8.56 18.22 -20.60
N PHE A 283 -8.68 19.25 -21.44
CA PHE A 283 -7.69 19.71 -22.43
C PHE A 283 -6.78 20.78 -21.79
N PRO A 284 -5.57 20.41 -21.31
CA PRO A 284 -4.60 21.38 -20.84
C PRO A 284 -4.05 22.24 -21.99
N VAL A 285 -4.05 23.55 -21.77
CA VAL A 285 -3.43 24.56 -22.65
C VAL A 285 -2.17 25.06 -21.97
N VAL A 286 -1.05 25.01 -22.69
CA VAL A 286 0.27 25.43 -22.19
C VAL A 286 0.75 26.70 -22.87
N TYR A 287 1.51 27.52 -22.14
CA TYR A 287 2.25 28.66 -22.71
C TYR A 287 3.44 28.16 -23.55
N ALA A 288 4.20 27.21 -23.01
CA ALA A 288 5.35 26.59 -23.66
C ALA A 288 5.75 25.27 -22.97
N SER A 289 6.56 24.47 -23.67
CA SER A 289 7.20 23.27 -23.15
C SER A 289 8.72 23.47 -23.11
N TYR A 290 9.38 22.96 -22.08
CA TYR A 290 10.83 23.14 -21.85
C TYR A 290 11.52 21.80 -21.64
N LYS A 291 12.82 21.77 -21.96
CA LYS A 291 13.68 20.59 -21.81
C LYS A 291 14.23 20.45 -20.39
N THR A 292 14.53 21.57 -19.74
CA THR A 292 15.11 21.62 -18.40
C THR A 292 14.15 22.26 -17.40
N LEU A 293 14.20 21.77 -16.16
CA LEU A 293 13.36 22.27 -15.05
C LEU A 293 13.71 23.73 -14.69
N GLU A 294 14.98 24.11 -14.80
CA GLU A 294 15.47 25.44 -14.45
C GLU A 294 14.90 26.53 -15.37
N GLU A 295 14.90 26.30 -16.68
CA GLU A 295 14.26 27.18 -17.68
C GLU A 295 12.76 27.32 -17.40
N ALA A 296 12.09 26.20 -17.16
CA ALA A 296 10.64 26.19 -16.92
C ALA A 296 10.25 26.95 -15.63
N GLN A 297 11.07 26.88 -14.58
CA GLN A 297 10.83 27.59 -13.33
C GLN A 297 11.07 29.09 -13.45
N LEU A 298 12.08 29.50 -14.24
CA LEU A 298 12.38 30.91 -14.50
C LEU A 298 11.21 31.56 -15.24
N GLU A 299 10.73 30.92 -16.31
CA GLU A 299 9.61 31.42 -17.11
C GLU A 299 8.29 31.42 -16.34
N ARG A 300 8.03 30.41 -15.49
CA ARG A 300 6.87 30.42 -14.59
C ARG A 300 6.86 31.69 -13.71
N LYS A 301 8.00 32.05 -13.13
CA LYS A 301 8.10 33.25 -12.26
C LYS A 301 7.88 34.54 -13.03
N ASN A 302 8.28 34.61 -14.30
CA ASN A 302 8.02 35.77 -15.15
C ASN A 302 6.52 35.88 -15.46
N ILE A 303 5.88 34.80 -15.91
CA ILE A 303 4.45 34.76 -16.25
C ILE A 303 3.57 35.03 -15.03
N GLN A 304 3.95 34.55 -13.84
CA GLN A 304 3.26 34.84 -12.58
C GLN A 304 3.25 36.34 -12.22
N LYS A 305 4.23 37.11 -12.69
CA LYS A 305 4.32 38.54 -12.42
C LYS A 305 3.64 39.40 -13.49
N THR A 306 3.65 38.95 -14.75
CA THR A 306 3.23 39.77 -15.88
C THR A 306 1.82 39.48 -16.35
N HIS A 307 1.38 38.22 -16.29
CA HIS A 307 0.16 37.77 -16.97
C HIS A 307 -0.78 37.03 -16.02
N ASN A 308 -0.34 35.92 -15.43
CA ASN A 308 -1.20 35.05 -14.63
C ASN A 308 -0.50 34.54 -13.37
N ALA A 309 -0.90 35.09 -12.21
CA ALA A 309 -0.39 34.71 -10.90
C ALA A 309 -0.62 33.22 -10.55
N GLU A 310 -1.60 32.55 -11.17
CA GLU A 310 -1.94 31.15 -10.94
C GLU A 310 -1.25 30.17 -11.91
N ALA A 311 -0.35 30.64 -12.78
CA ALA A 311 0.39 29.77 -13.68
C ALA A 311 1.22 28.74 -12.90
N TRP A 312 1.12 27.46 -13.29
CA TRP A 312 1.76 26.34 -12.61
C TRP A 312 2.44 25.39 -13.60
N LEU A 313 3.40 24.61 -13.10
CA LEU A 313 4.23 23.72 -13.91
C LEU A 313 3.72 22.28 -13.79
N MET A 314 3.44 21.65 -14.93
CA MET A 314 3.20 20.22 -15.05
C MET A 314 4.47 19.52 -15.52
N ILE A 315 4.74 18.38 -14.91
CA ILE A 315 5.88 17.52 -15.22
C ILE A 315 5.31 16.21 -15.75
N GLU A 316 5.75 15.80 -16.94
CA GLU A 316 5.38 14.54 -17.60
C GLU A 316 6.35 13.40 -17.27
#